data_AF-A0A7D9JG70-F1
#
_entry.id   AF-A0A7D9JG70-F1
#
_cell.length_a   1.000
_cell.length_b   1.000
_cell.length_c   1.000
_cell.angle_alpha   90.00
_cell.angle_beta   90.00
_cell.angle_gamma   90.00
#
_symmetry.space_group_name_H-M   'P 1'
#
loop_
_entity.id
_entity.type
_entity.pdbx_description
1 polymer ?
#
loop_
_entity_poly.entity_id
_entity_poly.type
_entity_poly.pdbx_seq_one_letter_code
_entity_poly.pdbx_strand_id
1 'polypeptide(L)'
;MEKYSGGGYKHASKYNQNSTCVEGGGEWFEFSNYLEEPTVQYNSKGACDGASTKNIWGIPYRTQDLDTKPLKEKCLIGLDKPQCELAPWSRDNHLGNGRDGVPLNYTWVLPHFQKDQRCIFRIRYNISTDDYDPFNTNSSHNQNLAGLVISPVQQNELVDIGAAQTPLRLAINTAQYGRTFQDRSHVFKLKKRPAGIADTDTIYNLNVRGKRGNIVQTYPAVEYDFIPNKLTLMENDLVHIQWTGSNTHNNGNPAGDGQAGNAGEGREGTDRSNIVEVLDPIDNYPVPFENSTMFSGAKLVWSSSDQTKTLNDVAVSLASVGYYSCLTGCNSSPKKKNPTLNNLLNNAAASYEGMVLQFAKGEYHYICSRNNNFSNRSQKGMITVVKKP
;
A
#
# COMPACT_ATOMS: atom_id res chain seq x y z
N MET A 1 -12.23 -11.61 -24.46
CA MET A 1 -11.57 -12.79 -23.85
C MET A 1 -11.36 -13.80 -24.97
N GLU A 2 -10.37 -14.69 -24.89
CA GLU A 2 -10.21 -15.77 -25.89
C GLU A 2 -10.79 -17.07 -25.29
N LYS A 3 -11.61 -17.82 -26.02
CA LYS A 3 -12.16 -19.10 -25.54
C LYS A 3 -11.07 -20.18 -25.65
N TYR A 4 -10.87 -20.98 -24.61
CA TYR A 4 -10.03 -22.16 -24.71
C TYR A 4 -10.67 -23.14 -25.69
N SER A 5 -9.84 -23.92 -26.39
CA SER A 5 -10.28 -25.05 -27.22
C SER A 5 -11.14 -26.07 -26.46
N GLY A 6 -11.06 -26.10 -25.12
CA GLY A 6 -11.85 -26.95 -24.22
C GLY A 6 -13.08 -26.30 -23.58
N GLY A 7 -13.49 -25.09 -23.98
CA GLY A 7 -14.78 -24.48 -23.58
C GLY A 7 -14.78 -23.48 -22.41
N GLY A 8 -13.63 -23.20 -21.77
CA GLY A 8 -13.49 -22.09 -20.80
C GLY A 8 -13.06 -20.77 -21.47
N TYR A 9 -12.89 -19.69 -20.70
CA TYR A 9 -12.46 -18.38 -21.23
C TYR A 9 -11.11 -17.94 -20.65
N LYS A 10 -10.32 -17.20 -21.42
CA LYS A 10 -9.07 -16.55 -21.00
C LYS A 10 -9.27 -15.04 -20.89
N HIS A 11 -8.89 -14.49 -19.74
CA HIS A 11 -9.02 -13.08 -19.41
C HIS A 11 -8.32 -12.12 -20.39
N ALA A 12 -7.08 -12.43 -20.79
CA ALA A 12 -6.34 -11.64 -21.75
C ALA A 12 -6.65 -12.11 -23.18
N SER A 13 -7.22 -11.21 -23.99
CA SER A 13 -7.33 -11.39 -25.43
C SER A 13 -5.96 -11.19 -26.08
N LYS A 14 -5.59 -12.03 -27.04
CA LYS A 14 -4.43 -11.76 -27.93
C LYS A 14 -4.71 -10.61 -28.89
N TYR A 15 -5.99 -10.31 -29.12
CA TYR A 15 -6.47 -9.32 -30.06
C TYR A 15 -6.87 -8.05 -29.32
N ASN A 16 -6.36 -6.91 -29.79
CA ASN A 16 -6.64 -5.59 -29.21
C ASN A 16 -7.89 -4.93 -29.83
N GLN A 17 -8.47 -5.52 -30.87
CA GLN A 17 -9.66 -5.01 -31.56
C GLN A 17 -10.72 -6.11 -31.67
N ASN A 18 -11.99 -5.71 -31.57
CA ASN A 18 -13.13 -6.61 -31.67
C ASN A 18 -13.12 -7.39 -33.00
N SER A 19 -12.97 -6.71 -34.14
CA SER A 19 -12.93 -7.33 -35.47
C SER A 19 -11.91 -8.47 -35.55
N THR A 20 -10.65 -8.19 -35.19
CA THR A 20 -9.57 -9.18 -35.21
C THR A 20 -9.78 -10.34 -34.23
N CYS A 21 -10.48 -10.10 -33.12
CA CYS A 21 -10.84 -11.14 -32.16
C CYS A 21 -11.85 -12.12 -32.75
N VAL A 22 -12.89 -11.60 -33.41
CA VAL A 22 -13.95 -12.41 -34.01
C VAL A 22 -13.44 -13.17 -35.23
N GLU A 23 -12.62 -12.53 -36.08
CA GLU A 23 -11.95 -13.19 -37.21
C GLU A 23 -11.04 -14.34 -36.75
N GLY A 24 -10.39 -14.19 -35.59
CA GLY A 24 -9.61 -15.23 -34.94
C GLY A 24 -10.41 -16.36 -34.30
N GLY A 25 -11.74 -16.38 -34.44
CA GLY A 25 -12.63 -17.37 -33.83
C GLY A 25 -12.88 -17.15 -32.33
N GLY A 26 -12.52 -15.98 -31.79
CA GLY A 26 -12.77 -15.58 -30.41
C GLY A 26 -14.14 -14.92 -30.21
N GLU A 27 -14.55 -14.79 -28.95
CA GLU A 27 -15.79 -14.11 -28.56
C GLU A 27 -15.46 -12.79 -27.83
N TRP A 28 -16.00 -11.67 -28.31
CA TRP A 28 -15.81 -10.36 -27.70
C TRP A 28 -16.94 -10.04 -26.72
N PHE A 29 -16.59 -9.73 -25.47
CA PHE A 29 -17.53 -9.38 -24.42
C PHE A 29 -17.06 -8.14 -23.67
N GLU A 30 -18.01 -7.32 -23.25
CA GLU A 30 -17.78 -6.21 -22.34
C GLU A 30 -18.13 -6.63 -20.91
N PHE A 31 -17.26 -6.29 -19.97
CA PHE A 31 -17.49 -6.53 -18.55
C PHE A 31 -17.74 -5.20 -17.85
N SER A 32 -18.63 -5.24 -16.87
CA SER A 32 -18.90 -4.13 -15.99
C SER A 32 -18.03 -4.24 -14.75
N ASN A 33 -17.27 -3.18 -14.46
CA ASN A 33 -16.73 -2.98 -13.12
C ASN A 33 -17.89 -2.50 -12.22
N TYR A 34 -17.93 -2.97 -10.98
CA TYR A 34 -19.10 -2.78 -10.12
C TYR A 34 -18.69 -2.77 -8.64
N LEU A 35 -19.53 -2.16 -7.81
CA LEU A 35 -19.34 -2.05 -6.37
C LEU A 35 -19.66 -3.37 -5.69
N GLU A 36 -20.89 -3.85 -5.84
CA GLU A 36 -21.36 -5.14 -5.32
C GLU A 36 -22.59 -5.63 -6.10
N GLU A 37 -23.04 -6.85 -5.79
CA GLU A 37 -24.31 -7.36 -6.30
C GLU A 37 -25.44 -6.96 -5.34
N PRO A 38 -26.59 -6.48 -5.85
CA PRO A 38 -27.71 -6.14 -5.01
C PRO A 38 -28.18 -7.35 -4.19
N THR A 39 -28.64 -7.10 -2.96
CA THR A 39 -29.21 -8.16 -2.09
C THR A 39 -30.48 -8.74 -2.68
N VAL A 40 -31.28 -7.92 -3.37
CA VAL A 40 -32.46 -8.33 -4.16
C VAL A 40 -32.02 -8.75 -5.55
N GLN A 41 -32.43 -9.95 -5.98
CA GLN A 41 -32.12 -10.45 -7.33
C GLN A 41 -33.14 -9.91 -8.34
N TYR A 42 -32.65 -9.25 -9.39
CA TYR A 42 -33.46 -8.78 -10.51
C TYR A 42 -33.25 -9.69 -11.71
N ASN A 43 -34.34 -10.18 -12.29
CA ASN A 43 -34.31 -11.14 -13.40
C ASN A 43 -34.42 -10.47 -14.78
N SER A 44 -34.46 -9.15 -14.86
CA SER A 44 -34.52 -8.40 -16.12
C SER A 44 -33.84 -7.04 -16.01
N LYS A 45 -33.35 -6.55 -17.15
CA LYS A 45 -32.75 -5.21 -17.28
C LYS A 45 -33.71 -4.10 -16.82
N GLY A 46 -34.98 -4.14 -17.23
CA GLY A 46 -35.96 -3.12 -16.85
C GLY A 46 -36.22 -3.06 -15.34
N ALA A 47 -36.27 -4.21 -14.66
CA ALA A 47 -36.42 -4.25 -13.21
C ALA A 47 -35.17 -3.75 -12.48
N CYS A 48 -33.98 -4.07 -13.01
CA CYS A 48 -32.70 -3.60 -12.49
C CYS A 48 -32.56 -2.07 -12.59
N ASP A 49 -32.75 -1.53 -13.80
CA ASP A 49 -32.62 -0.11 -14.11
C ASP A 49 -33.66 0.73 -13.36
N GLY A 50 -34.89 0.21 -13.20
CA GLY A 50 -35.97 0.88 -12.48
C GLY A 50 -35.80 0.91 -10.96
N ALA A 51 -34.99 0.03 -10.38
CA ALA A 51 -34.83 -0.07 -8.93
C ALA A 51 -33.87 0.98 -8.35
N SER A 52 -32.87 1.42 -9.11
CA SER A 52 -31.94 2.47 -8.68
C SER A 52 -31.18 3.03 -9.87
N THR A 53 -30.90 4.33 -9.85
CA THR A 53 -30.05 5.00 -10.84
C THR A 53 -28.59 4.54 -10.77
N LYS A 54 -28.17 3.89 -9.68
CA LYS A 54 -26.84 3.27 -9.55
C LYS A 54 -26.78 1.85 -10.12
N ASN A 55 -27.92 1.22 -10.37
CA ASN A 55 -27.92 -0.13 -10.89
C ASN A 55 -27.48 -0.15 -12.35
N ILE A 56 -26.73 -1.18 -12.72
CA ILE A 56 -26.32 -1.45 -14.10
C ILE A 56 -26.63 -2.91 -14.43
N TRP A 57 -27.13 -3.16 -15.62
CA TRP A 57 -27.31 -4.51 -16.15
C TRP A 57 -26.10 -4.89 -16.99
N GLY A 58 -25.35 -5.90 -16.57
CA GLY A 58 -24.13 -6.28 -17.29
C GLY A 58 -23.45 -7.54 -16.75
N ILE A 59 -22.38 -7.95 -17.42
CA ILE A 59 -21.56 -9.09 -17.02
C ILE A 59 -20.56 -8.62 -15.95
N PRO A 60 -20.57 -9.16 -14.73
CA PRO A 60 -19.64 -8.72 -13.68
C PRO A 60 -18.21 -9.10 -14.04
N TYR A 61 -17.29 -8.17 -13.84
CA TYR A 61 -15.87 -8.47 -13.88
C TYR A 61 -15.44 -9.27 -12.63
N ARG A 62 -15.25 -10.60 -12.75
CA ARG A 62 -14.77 -11.46 -11.65
C ARG A 62 -13.68 -12.42 -12.13
N THR A 63 -12.41 -12.11 -11.84
CA THR A 63 -11.26 -12.92 -12.29
C THR A 63 -11.24 -14.38 -11.78
N GLN A 64 -12.06 -14.73 -10.79
CA GLN A 64 -12.06 -16.06 -10.15
C GLN A 64 -13.03 -17.07 -10.80
N ASP A 65 -14.03 -16.60 -11.57
CA ASP A 65 -15.13 -17.44 -12.08
C ASP A 65 -15.17 -17.52 -13.62
N LEU A 66 -14.28 -16.81 -14.33
CA LEU A 66 -14.33 -16.70 -15.81
C LEU A 66 -14.12 -18.03 -16.53
N ASP A 67 -13.36 -18.94 -15.91
CA ASP A 67 -12.95 -20.19 -16.54
C ASP A 67 -13.99 -21.31 -16.32
N THR A 68 -14.96 -21.12 -15.41
CA THR A 68 -15.80 -22.21 -14.88
C THR A 68 -17.31 -21.96 -14.99
N LYS A 69 -17.76 -20.74 -15.30
CA LYS A 69 -19.20 -20.42 -15.38
C LYS A 69 -19.55 -19.67 -16.67
N PRO A 70 -20.73 -19.93 -17.26
CA PRO A 70 -21.21 -19.12 -18.38
C PRO A 70 -21.34 -17.67 -17.93
N LEU A 71 -20.78 -16.76 -18.73
CA LEU A 71 -20.94 -15.32 -18.55
C LEU A 71 -22.42 -14.98 -18.71
N LYS A 72 -23.04 -14.46 -17.65
CA LYS A 72 -24.43 -14.02 -17.67
C LYS A 72 -24.52 -12.59 -17.20
N GLU A 73 -25.29 -11.81 -17.94
CA GLU A 73 -25.71 -10.50 -17.47
C GLU A 73 -26.60 -10.65 -16.23
N LYS A 74 -26.44 -9.72 -15.31
CA LYS A 74 -27.30 -9.58 -14.15
C LYS A 74 -27.25 -8.14 -13.65
N CYS A 75 -28.10 -7.85 -12.69
CA CYS A 75 -28.10 -6.55 -12.03
C CYS A 75 -26.91 -6.41 -11.10
N LEU A 76 -26.19 -5.30 -11.21
CA LEU A 76 -25.02 -4.95 -10.42
C LEU A 76 -25.21 -3.53 -9.86
N ILE A 77 -24.60 -3.22 -8.72
CA ILE A 77 -24.50 -1.85 -8.22
C ILE A 77 -23.26 -1.23 -8.84
N GLY A 78 -23.41 -0.17 -9.63
CA GLY A 78 -22.30 0.54 -10.27
C GLY A 78 -21.38 1.23 -9.26
N LEU A 79 -20.10 1.39 -9.63
CA LEU A 79 -19.15 2.21 -8.89
C LEU A 79 -19.45 3.70 -9.11
N ASP A 80 -19.12 4.51 -8.11
CA ASP A 80 -19.05 5.95 -8.32
C ASP A 80 -17.94 6.28 -9.34
N LYS A 81 -18.11 7.38 -10.06
CA LYS A 81 -17.10 7.85 -11.02
C LYS A 81 -15.79 8.13 -10.29
N PRO A 82 -14.62 7.91 -10.93
CA PRO A 82 -13.33 8.28 -10.34
C PRO A 82 -13.34 9.74 -9.89
N GLN A 83 -12.80 10.01 -8.70
CA GLN A 83 -12.61 11.37 -8.22
C GLN A 83 -11.41 11.98 -8.95
N CYS A 84 -11.66 13.11 -9.62
CA CYS A 84 -10.63 13.88 -10.32
C CYS A 84 -10.43 15.19 -9.58
N GLU A 85 -9.25 15.35 -8.96
CA GLU A 85 -8.92 16.50 -8.12
C GLU A 85 -7.56 17.07 -8.55
N LEU A 86 -7.34 18.35 -8.26
CA LEU A 86 -6.03 18.97 -8.45
C LEU A 86 -5.06 18.36 -7.43
N ALA A 87 -3.89 17.91 -7.90
CA ALA A 87 -2.85 17.41 -7.00
C ALA A 87 -2.47 18.49 -5.99
N PRO A 88 -2.38 18.16 -4.68
CA PRO A 88 -1.89 19.11 -3.70
C PRO A 88 -0.46 19.56 -4.04
N TRP A 89 -0.10 20.76 -3.62
CA TRP A 89 1.27 21.25 -3.80
C TRP A 89 2.26 20.36 -3.05
N SER A 90 3.33 19.95 -3.72
CA SER A 90 4.50 19.33 -3.12
C SER A 90 5.76 19.94 -3.69
N ARG A 91 6.85 19.89 -2.92
CA ARG A 91 8.16 20.27 -3.44
C ARG A 91 8.66 19.24 -4.47
N ASP A 92 9.16 19.73 -5.60
CA ASP A 92 9.73 18.90 -6.67
C ASP A 92 10.84 18.00 -6.13
N ASN A 93 10.84 16.72 -6.56
CA ASN A 93 11.82 15.70 -6.16
C ASN A 93 11.94 15.42 -4.66
N HIS A 94 10.88 15.70 -3.86
CA HIS A 94 10.87 15.44 -2.42
C HIS A 94 9.77 14.46 -1.99
N LEU A 95 9.48 13.45 -2.82
CA LEU A 95 8.63 12.30 -2.46
C LEU A 95 7.24 12.66 -1.90
N GLY A 96 6.62 13.72 -2.42
CA GLY A 96 5.32 14.20 -1.96
C GLY A 96 5.37 14.92 -0.62
N ASN A 97 6.51 15.54 -0.27
CA ASN A 97 6.59 16.43 0.88
C ASN A 97 5.78 17.71 0.63
N GLY A 98 4.70 17.88 1.39
CA GLY A 98 3.83 19.04 1.35
C GLY A 98 4.42 20.26 2.06
N ARG A 99 3.60 21.30 2.26
CA ARG A 99 4.05 22.58 2.86
C ARG A 99 4.58 22.44 4.28
N ASP A 100 4.04 21.51 5.06
CA ASP A 100 4.36 21.36 6.49
C ASP A 100 5.38 20.25 6.78
N GLY A 101 6.12 19.78 5.79
CA GLY A 101 7.07 18.68 6.00
C GLY A 101 6.38 17.30 6.08
N VAL A 102 5.08 17.24 5.85
CA VAL A 102 4.27 16.01 5.92
C VAL A 102 4.00 15.45 4.52
N PRO A 103 3.98 14.13 4.36
CA PRO A 103 3.58 13.51 3.11
C PRO A 103 2.15 13.90 2.73
N LEU A 104 1.94 14.15 1.44
CA LEU A 104 0.61 14.33 0.89
C LEU A 104 -0.26 13.10 1.17
N ASN A 105 -1.52 13.34 1.49
CA ASN A 105 -2.50 12.31 1.78
C ASN A 105 -3.78 12.55 0.97
N TYR A 106 -4.57 11.50 0.84
CA TYR A 106 -5.89 11.53 0.22
C TYR A 106 -6.86 10.83 1.16
N THR A 107 -7.91 11.55 1.57
CA THR A 107 -8.94 11.01 2.46
C THR A 107 -9.95 10.23 1.65
N TRP A 108 -10.01 8.92 1.87
CA TRP A 108 -10.95 8.04 1.19
C TRP A 108 -11.96 7.45 2.18
N VAL A 109 -13.25 7.63 1.89
CA VAL A 109 -14.32 6.90 2.57
C VAL A 109 -14.47 5.52 1.92
N LEU A 110 -14.11 4.48 2.65
CA LEU A 110 -14.22 3.10 2.18
C LEU A 110 -15.69 2.69 2.02
N PRO A 111 -16.03 1.93 0.96
CA PRO A 111 -17.35 1.35 0.82
C PRO A 111 -17.62 0.34 1.94
N HIS A 112 -18.86 0.33 2.42
CA HIS A 112 -19.32 -0.65 3.40
C HIS A 112 -19.90 -1.88 2.69
N PHE A 113 -19.38 -3.06 3.00
CA PHE A 113 -19.84 -4.32 2.42
C PHE A 113 -20.30 -5.30 3.50
N GLN A 114 -21.37 -6.05 3.22
CA GLN A 114 -21.90 -7.07 4.13
C GLN A 114 -21.02 -8.33 4.23
N LYS A 115 -20.15 -8.54 3.25
CA LYS A 115 -19.24 -9.69 3.13
C LYS A 115 -17.84 -9.18 2.79
N ASP A 116 -16.83 -9.95 3.18
CA ASP A 116 -15.44 -9.67 2.82
C ASP A 116 -15.28 -9.43 1.32
N GLN A 117 -14.65 -8.31 0.96
CA GLN A 117 -14.40 -7.93 -0.44
C GLN A 117 -12.92 -7.81 -0.71
N ARG A 118 -12.51 -8.27 -1.90
CA ARG A 118 -11.19 -7.97 -2.44
C ARG A 118 -11.32 -6.71 -3.29
N CYS A 119 -10.65 -5.65 -2.87
CA CYS A 119 -10.75 -4.34 -3.50
C CYS A 119 -9.44 -3.99 -4.19
N ILE A 120 -9.54 -3.17 -5.23
CA ILE A 120 -8.40 -2.55 -5.90
C ILE A 120 -8.56 -1.06 -5.71
N PHE A 121 -7.60 -0.44 -5.04
CA PHE A 121 -7.48 1.01 -4.98
C PHE A 121 -6.51 1.45 -6.07
N ARG A 122 -6.92 2.43 -6.90
CA ARG A 122 -6.14 2.88 -8.05
C ARG A 122 -6.00 4.40 -8.00
N ILE A 123 -4.77 4.87 -7.90
CA ILE A 123 -4.41 6.28 -8.03
C ILE A 123 -3.75 6.46 -9.39
N ARG A 124 -4.22 7.45 -10.15
CA ARG A 124 -3.65 7.86 -11.43
C ARG A 124 -3.28 9.32 -11.36
N TYR A 125 -2.08 9.65 -11.78
CA TYR A 125 -1.64 11.04 -11.81
C TYR A 125 -0.68 11.27 -12.98
N ASN A 126 -0.76 12.48 -13.53
CA ASN A 126 0.21 12.97 -14.50
C ASN A 126 1.33 13.67 -13.75
N ILE A 127 2.56 13.39 -14.15
CA ILE A 127 3.73 14.16 -13.75
C ILE A 127 4.16 14.93 -15.00
N SER A 128 4.04 16.25 -14.94
CA SER A 128 4.43 17.19 -16.00
C SER A 128 5.23 18.33 -15.40
N THR A 129 5.97 19.02 -16.25
CA THR A 129 6.70 20.26 -15.93
C THR A 129 6.19 21.39 -16.82
N ASP A 130 6.30 22.63 -16.36
CA ASP A 130 5.96 23.82 -17.16
C ASP A 130 7.03 24.18 -18.22
N ASP A 131 8.14 23.43 -18.27
CA ASP A 131 9.22 23.61 -19.25
C ASP A 131 8.82 23.27 -20.70
N TYR A 132 7.63 22.68 -20.90
CA TYR A 132 7.05 22.40 -22.22
C TYR A 132 5.52 22.38 -22.12
N ASP A 133 4.79 22.44 -23.24
CA ASP A 133 3.32 22.34 -23.24
C ASP A 133 2.87 20.91 -22.85
N PRO A 134 2.37 20.68 -21.62
CA PRO A 134 2.16 19.33 -21.12
C PRO A 134 0.89 18.68 -21.68
N PHE A 135 -0.03 19.46 -22.24
CA PHE A 135 -1.31 18.96 -22.76
C PHE A 135 -1.24 18.65 -24.26
N ASN A 136 -0.40 19.36 -25.02
CA ASN A 136 -0.25 19.14 -26.45
C ASN A 136 1.00 18.35 -26.84
N THR A 137 1.96 18.16 -25.91
CA THR A 137 3.14 17.31 -26.15
C THR A 137 2.81 15.84 -25.92
N ASN A 138 3.03 15.02 -26.96
CA ASN A 138 2.80 13.57 -26.93
C ASN A 138 3.95 12.81 -27.62
N SER A 139 3.80 11.49 -27.84
CA SER A 139 4.85 10.64 -28.42
C SER A 139 5.33 11.09 -29.81
N SER A 140 4.55 11.86 -30.56
CA SER A 140 4.97 12.44 -31.84
C SER A 140 6.06 13.51 -31.71
N HIS A 141 6.28 14.03 -30.50
CA HIS A 141 7.29 15.04 -30.17
C HIS A 141 8.57 14.41 -29.58
N ASN A 142 8.65 13.08 -29.56
CA ASN A 142 9.89 12.39 -29.20
C ASN A 142 10.98 12.72 -30.23
N GLN A 143 12.23 12.85 -29.75
CA GLN A 143 13.38 13.16 -30.60
C GLN A 143 13.46 12.19 -31.78
N ASN A 144 13.31 12.71 -33.01
CA ASN A 144 13.43 11.94 -34.24
C ASN A 144 14.06 12.80 -35.34
N LEU A 145 15.39 12.71 -35.46
CA LEU A 145 16.15 13.49 -36.43
C LEU A 145 15.78 13.16 -37.89
N ALA A 146 15.47 11.90 -38.20
CA ALA A 146 15.08 11.49 -39.55
C ALA A 146 13.73 12.08 -39.96
N GLY A 147 12.83 12.28 -38.98
CA GLY A 147 11.55 12.97 -39.17
C GLY A 147 11.59 14.47 -38.95
N LEU A 148 12.78 15.07 -38.75
CA LEU A 148 12.96 16.48 -38.40
C LEU A 148 12.18 16.92 -37.15
N VAL A 149 11.98 16.01 -36.19
CA VAL A 149 11.34 16.29 -34.91
C VAL A 149 12.41 16.47 -33.84
N ILE A 150 12.41 17.65 -33.22
CA ILE A 150 13.25 17.98 -32.06
C ILE A 150 12.37 17.94 -30.81
N SER A 151 12.82 17.21 -29.79
CA SER A 151 12.12 17.18 -28.50
C SER A 151 12.14 18.56 -27.84
N PRO A 152 11.03 19.01 -27.23
CA PRO A 152 10.96 20.32 -26.57
C PRO A 152 11.89 20.42 -25.34
N VAL A 153 12.39 19.30 -24.83
CA VAL A 153 13.39 19.26 -23.77
C VAL A 153 14.55 18.36 -24.21
N GLN A 154 15.78 18.85 -24.07
CA GLN A 154 16.99 18.21 -24.57
C GLN A 154 17.97 17.82 -23.46
N GLN A 155 18.76 16.79 -23.72
CA GLN A 155 19.77 16.30 -22.79
C GLN A 155 20.94 17.28 -22.72
N ASN A 156 21.21 17.81 -21.53
CA ASN A 156 22.34 18.68 -21.26
C ASN A 156 22.56 19.82 -22.27
N GLU A 157 21.50 20.54 -22.66
CA GLU A 157 21.57 21.57 -23.70
C GLU A 157 22.46 22.76 -23.31
N LEU A 158 23.00 23.43 -24.32
CA LEU A 158 23.73 24.68 -24.17
C LEU A 158 22.74 25.84 -24.34
N VAL A 159 22.64 26.69 -23.32
CA VAL A 159 21.80 27.88 -23.31
C VAL A 159 22.68 29.10 -23.43
N ASP A 160 22.37 29.93 -24.43
CA ASP A 160 22.99 31.23 -24.58
C ASP A 160 22.46 32.18 -23.50
N ILE A 161 23.38 32.81 -22.77
CA ILE A 161 23.07 33.78 -21.72
C ILE A 161 23.32 35.23 -22.17
N GLY A 162 23.55 35.46 -23.46
CA GLY A 162 23.86 36.79 -24.01
C GLY A 162 25.26 37.30 -23.64
N ALA A 163 26.10 36.46 -23.02
CA ALA A 163 27.51 36.74 -22.76
C ALA A 163 28.36 36.10 -23.86
N ALA A 164 29.13 36.93 -24.57
CA ALA A 164 29.90 36.54 -25.75
C ALA A 164 30.55 35.14 -25.64
N GLN A 165 30.00 34.20 -26.42
CA GLN A 165 30.53 32.83 -26.60
C GLN A 165 30.67 32.00 -25.32
N THR A 166 29.95 32.33 -24.24
CA THR A 166 30.00 31.55 -23.00
C THR A 166 28.62 30.96 -22.70
N PRO A 167 28.19 29.89 -23.41
CA PRO A 167 26.92 29.25 -23.09
C PRO A 167 27.01 28.54 -21.73
N LEU A 168 25.91 28.54 -20.99
CA LEU A 168 25.76 27.65 -19.85
C LEU A 168 25.26 26.29 -20.33
N ARG A 169 25.74 25.22 -19.71
CA ARG A 169 25.22 23.88 -19.95
C ARG A 169 24.21 23.54 -18.88
N LEU A 170 22.96 23.32 -19.27
CA LEU A 170 21.96 22.80 -18.33
C LEU A 170 22.34 21.38 -17.93
N ALA A 171 22.16 21.01 -16.66
CA ALA A 171 22.38 19.66 -16.16
C ALA A 171 21.09 18.83 -16.24
N ILE A 172 20.45 18.83 -17.41
CA ILE A 172 19.17 18.14 -17.65
C ILE A 172 19.42 16.68 -18.01
N ASN A 173 18.76 15.78 -17.28
CA ASN A 173 18.57 14.39 -17.66
C ASN A 173 17.14 14.17 -18.16
N THR A 174 16.98 13.96 -19.47
CA THR A 174 15.65 13.78 -20.08
C THR A 174 14.94 12.52 -19.60
N ALA A 175 15.66 11.53 -19.04
CA ALA A 175 15.06 10.36 -18.40
C ALA A 175 14.42 10.67 -17.04
N GLN A 176 14.72 11.83 -16.44
CA GLN A 176 14.18 12.28 -15.16
C GLN A 176 13.23 13.48 -15.30
N TYR A 177 12.89 13.85 -16.54
CA TYR A 177 11.91 14.92 -16.80
C TYR A 177 10.49 14.40 -16.66
N GLY A 178 9.64 15.12 -15.94
CA GLY A 178 8.25 14.74 -15.74
C GLY A 178 7.47 14.78 -17.04
N ARG A 179 7.19 13.62 -17.64
CA ARG A 179 6.29 13.45 -18.80
C ARG A 179 5.45 12.17 -18.71
N THR A 180 5.21 11.70 -17.50
CA THR A 180 4.75 10.33 -17.26
C THR A 180 3.36 10.33 -16.65
N PHE A 181 2.46 9.55 -17.25
CA PHE A 181 1.26 9.09 -16.58
C PHE A 181 1.64 7.91 -15.67
N GLN A 182 1.47 8.07 -14.36
CA GLN A 182 1.64 6.98 -13.42
C GLN A 182 0.30 6.44 -12.97
N ASP A 183 0.21 5.12 -12.99
CA ASP A 183 -0.93 4.37 -12.52
C ASP A 183 -0.49 3.38 -11.43
N ARG A 184 -0.91 3.67 -10.20
CA ARG A 184 -0.57 2.89 -9.01
C ARG A 184 -1.82 2.16 -8.54
N SER A 185 -1.78 0.84 -8.58
CA SER A 185 -2.87 -0.02 -8.15
C SER A 185 -2.44 -0.86 -6.96
N HIS A 186 -3.25 -0.85 -5.90
CA HIS A 186 -3.03 -1.62 -4.68
C HIS A 186 -4.22 -2.54 -4.44
N VAL A 187 -3.92 -3.82 -4.20
CA VAL A 187 -4.93 -4.82 -3.86
C VAL A 187 -4.98 -4.97 -2.35
N PHE A 188 -6.18 -4.89 -1.78
CA PHE A 188 -6.40 -5.10 -0.37
C PHE A 188 -7.71 -5.85 -0.15
N LYS A 189 -7.93 -6.31 1.09
CA LYS A 189 -9.16 -6.98 1.48
C LYS A 189 -9.86 -6.14 2.53
N LEU A 190 -11.12 -5.81 2.28
CA LEU A 190 -12.02 -5.31 3.31
C LEU A 190 -12.65 -6.53 3.97
N LYS A 191 -12.44 -6.64 5.28
CA LYS A 191 -13.01 -7.70 6.10
C LYS A 191 -14.12 -7.14 6.98
N LYS A 192 -15.12 -7.96 7.27
CA LYS A 192 -16.11 -7.61 8.28
C LYS A 192 -15.40 -7.38 9.63
N ARG A 193 -15.87 -6.38 10.39
CA ARG A 193 -15.41 -6.15 11.77
C ARG A 193 -15.58 -7.43 12.61
N PRO A 194 -14.58 -7.84 13.41
CA PRO A 194 -14.71 -8.96 14.32
C PRO A 194 -15.87 -8.79 15.30
N ALA A 195 -16.41 -9.92 15.78
CA ALA A 195 -17.44 -9.89 16.82
C ALA A 195 -16.91 -9.18 18.07
N GLY A 196 -17.73 -8.28 18.64
CA GLY A 196 -17.35 -7.48 19.81
C GLY A 196 -16.78 -6.11 19.50
N ILE A 197 -16.59 -5.76 18.22
CA ILE A 197 -16.29 -4.40 17.76
C ILE A 197 -17.53 -3.85 17.06
N ALA A 198 -18.14 -2.82 17.62
CA ALA A 198 -19.35 -2.19 17.09
C ALA A 198 -19.03 -1.36 15.84
N ASP A 199 -20.01 -1.11 14.97
CA ASP A 199 -19.83 -0.24 13.81
C ASP A 199 -19.57 1.23 14.20
N THR A 200 -19.95 1.61 15.42
CA THR A 200 -19.71 2.93 16.02
C THR A 200 -18.31 3.09 16.62
N ASP A 201 -17.56 1.99 16.78
CA ASP A 201 -16.20 2.08 17.33
C ASP A 201 -15.25 2.71 16.30
N THR A 202 -14.40 3.61 16.77
CA THR A 202 -13.35 4.22 15.94
C THR A 202 -12.10 3.35 15.99
N ILE A 203 -11.62 2.90 14.83
CA ILE A 203 -10.44 2.04 14.71
C ILE A 203 -9.38 2.77 13.88
N TYR A 204 -8.24 3.04 14.50
CA TYR A 204 -7.05 3.56 13.83
C TYR A 204 -6.17 2.40 13.39
N ASN A 205 -5.80 2.38 12.11
CA ASN A 205 -4.87 1.38 11.62
C ASN A 205 -3.43 1.87 11.79
N LEU A 206 -2.66 1.19 12.64
CA LEU A 206 -1.22 1.38 12.73
C LEU A 206 -0.54 0.40 11.78
N ASN A 207 0.05 0.95 10.72
CA ASN A 207 0.74 0.20 9.66
C ASN A 207 2.23 0.53 9.59
N VAL A 208 2.88 -0.05 8.58
CA VAL A 208 4.20 0.37 8.09
C VAL A 208 4.08 0.85 6.66
N ARG A 209 4.98 1.74 6.25
CA ARG A 209 5.13 2.20 4.86
C ARG A 209 6.57 2.09 4.42
N GLY A 210 6.79 2.22 3.12
CA GLY A 210 8.12 2.38 2.55
C GLY A 210 8.81 1.06 2.21
N LYS A 211 10.10 1.15 1.94
CA LYS A 211 10.94 0.06 1.46
C LYS A 211 12.22 0.00 2.30
N ARG A 212 12.78 -1.21 2.43
CA ARG A 212 14.09 -1.40 3.05
C ARG A 212 15.19 -0.80 2.18
N GLY A 213 15.89 0.21 2.69
CA GLY A 213 17.03 0.83 2.04
C GLY A 213 17.46 2.09 2.79
N ASN A 214 18.55 2.72 2.37
CA ASN A 214 18.79 4.12 2.73
C ASN A 214 18.11 5.05 1.71
N ILE A 215 18.17 6.37 1.90
CA ILE A 215 17.43 7.35 1.10
C ILE A 215 17.78 7.27 -0.39
N VAL A 216 19.04 6.92 -0.70
CA VAL A 216 19.52 6.78 -2.09
C VAL A 216 19.00 5.46 -2.70
N GLN A 217 18.98 4.37 -1.94
CA GLN A 217 18.55 3.04 -2.39
C GLN A 217 17.04 2.85 -2.49
N THR A 218 16.28 3.54 -1.64
CA THR A 218 14.83 3.47 -1.71
C THR A 218 14.30 4.36 -2.81
N TYR A 219 15.03 5.40 -3.22
CA TYR A 219 14.61 6.32 -4.26
C TYR A 219 14.13 5.58 -5.53
N PRO A 220 12.96 5.95 -6.10
CA PRO A 220 12.07 7.07 -5.73
C PRO A 220 10.98 6.71 -4.70
N ALA A 221 11.13 5.65 -3.92
CA ALA A 221 10.28 5.33 -2.77
C ALA A 221 10.84 5.93 -1.47
N VAL A 222 10.04 5.87 -0.40
CA VAL A 222 10.41 6.31 0.95
C VAL A 222 10.98 5.15 1.78
N GLU A 223 11.76 5.48 2.81
CA GLU A 223 12.26 4.53 3.80
C GLU A 223 11.16 3.93 4.66
N TYR A 224 11.49 2.86 5.38
CA TYR A 224 10.57 2.27 6.34
C TYR A 224 10.23 3.23 7.47
N ASP A 225 8.93 3.35 7.72
CA ASP A 225 8.39 4.10 8.84
C ASP A 225 7.09 3.48 9.33
N PHE A 226 6.70 3.76 10.57
CA PHE A 226 5.33 3.52 11.01
C PHE A 226 4.39 4.57 10.41
N ILE A 227 3.16 4.19 10.12
CA ILE A 227 2.13 5.12 9.64
C ILE A 227 0.83 4.88 10.40
N PRO A 228 0.34 5.85 11.19
CA PRO A 228 1.07 7.07 11.59
C PRO A 228 2.26 6.78 12.52
N ASN A 229 3.29 7.63 12.48
CA ASN A 229 4.42 7.59 13.41
C ASN A 229 4.11 8.33 14.74
N LYS A 230 3.13 9.22 14.74
CA LYS A 230 2.53 9.82 15.94
C LYS A 230 1.02 9.61 15.89
N LEU A 231 0.50 8.78 16.79
CA LEU A 231 -0.91 8.43 16.86
C LEU A 231 -1.52 9.00 18.15
N THR A 232 -2.46 9.94 18.02
CA THR A 232 -3.22 10.47 19.16
C THR A 232 -4.61 9.83 19.19
N LEU A 233 -5.00 9.33 20.35
CA LEU A 233 -6.22 8.54 20.57
C LEU A 233 -7.03 9.08 21.74
N MET A 234 -8.34 8.89 21.72
CA MET A 234 -9.19 8.98 22.91
C MET A 234 -9.21 7.64 23.66
N GLU A 235 -9.48 7.64 24.97
CA GLU A 235 -9.49 6.42 25.83
C GLU A 235 -10.37 5.25 25.33
N ASN A 236 -11.37 5.51 24.47
CA ASN A 236 -12.24 4.47 23.90
C ASN A 236 -11.91 4.12 22.44
N ASP A 237 -10.91 4.75 21.85
CA ASP A 237 -10.49 4.44 20.49
C ASP A 237 -9.74 3.11 20.44
N LEU A 238 -9.87 2.43 19.32
CA LEU A 238 -9.21 1.15 19.06
C LEU A 238 -8.05 1.36 18.09
N VAL A 239 -6.98 0.59 18.26
CA VAL A 239 -5.86 0.53 17.33
C VAL A 239 -5.77 -0.87 16.75
N HIS A 240 -5.93 -0.98 15.43
CA HIS A 240 -5.58 -2.20 14.71
C HIS A 240 -4.12 -2.12 14.28
N ILE A 241 -3.27 -2.88 14.97
CA ILE A 241 -1.86 -3.01 14.62
C ILE A 241 -1.73 -4.13 13.61
N GLN A 242 -1.36 -3.80 12.37
CA GLN A 242 -1.19 -4.74 11.27
C GLN A 242 -0.21 -4.19 10.23
N TRP A 243 0.38 -5.05 9.40
CA TRP A 243 1.16 -4.60 8.26
C TRP A 243 1.32 -5.68 7.19
N THR A 244 1.66 -5.23 5.99
CA THR A 244 2.10 -6.10 4.90
C THR A 244 3.59 -5.89 4.67
N GLY A 245 4.34 -6.98 4.59
CA GLY A 245 5.73 -7.00 4.13
C GLY A 245 5.89 -7.85 2.88
N SER A 246 7.12 -7.99 2.40
CA SER A 246 7.44 -8.78 1.19
C SER A 246 8.62 -9.74 1.35
N ASN A 247 8.46 -10.95 0.78
CA ASN A 247 9.56 -11.91 0.57
C ASN A 247 10.16 -11.83 -0.84
N THR A 248 9.59 -11.03 -1.72
CA THR A 248 9.99 -10.94 -3.13
C THR A 248 10.66 -9.62 -3.45
N HIS A 249 10.88 -8.77 -2.45
CA HIS A 249 11.59 -7.51 -2.62
C HIS A 249 13.04 -7.77 -3.07
N ASN A 250 13.39 -7.16 -4.20
CA ASN A 250 14.71 -7.25 -4.84
C ASN A 250 15.27 -5.82 -4.99
N ASN A 251 16.44 -5.57 -4.41
CA ASN A 251 17.13 -4.28 -4.50
C ASN A 251 18.11 -4.20 -5.68
N GLY A 252 18.24 -5.26 -6.48
CA GLY A 252 19.23 -5.37 -7.55
C GLY A 252 20.65 -5.48 -7.02
N ASN A 253 21.59 -5.74 -7.93
CA ASN A 253 23.02 -5.69 -7.60
C ASN A 253 23.43 -4.26 -7.21
N PRO A 254 24.44 -4.07 -6.35
CA PRO A 254 24.98 -2.75 -6.05
C PRO A 254 25.26 -1.96 -7.33
N ALA A 255 24.62 -0.81 -7.47
CA ALA A 255 24.90 0.13 -8.54
C ALA A 255 25.92 1.16 -8.07
N GLY A 256 26.77 1.65 -8.97
CA GLY A 256 27.82 2.63 -8.65
C GLY A 256 27.30 3.99 -8.17
N ASP A 257 26.00 4.25 -8.33
CA ASP A 257 25.29 5.45 -7.87
C ASP A 257 24.64 5.27 -6.48
N GLY A 258 24.73 4.07 -5.88
CA GLY A 258 24.12 3.74 -4.60
C GLY A 258 22.61 3.53 -4.64
N GLN A 259 21.95 3.55 -5.80
CA GLN A 259 20.48 3.38 -5.92
C GLN A 259 20.03 1.91 -5.92
N ALA A 260 20.95 0.97 -6.11
CA ALA A 260 20.69 -0.46 -6.06
C ALA A 260 21.60 -1.16 -5.04
N GLY A 261 21.28 -2.40 -4.71
CA GLY A 261 21.91 -3.16 -3.65
C GLY A 261 21.27 -2.92 -2.28
N ASN A 262 21.63 -3.76 -1.33
CA ASN A 262 21.13 -3.69 0.04
C ASN A 262 22.12 -2.92 0.92
N ALA A 263 21.74 -1.79 1.55
CA ALA A 263 22.57 -1.20 2.60
C ALA A 263 22.28 -1.80 3.99
N GLY A 264 23.28 -1.76 4.86
CA GLY A 264 23.22 -2.25 6.24
C GLY A 264 22.85 -3.74 6.34
N GLU A 265 22.24 -4.14 7.46
CA GLU A 265 21.81 -5.52 7.76
C GLU A 265 20.61 -6.04 6.94
N GLY A 266 20.37 -5.46 5.76
CA GLY A 266 19.20 -5.77 4.93
C GLY A 266 19.41 -6.96 4.00
N ARG A 267 18.88 -8.13 4.33
CA ARG A 267 18.82 -9.24 3.38
C ARG A 267 17.62 -9.08 2.43
N GLU A 268 17.82 -9.28 1.13
CA GLU A 268 16.74 -9.37 0.14
C GLU A 268 15.64 -10.35 0.54
N GLY A 269 14.39 -10.02 0.22
CA GLY A 269 13.24 -10.86 0.53
C GLY A 269 12.98 -11.07 2.03
N THR A 270 13.47 -10.18 2.90
CA THR A 270 13.27 -10.29 4.35
C THR A 270 12.66 -9.03 4.96
N ASP A 271 11.66 -8.46 4.30
CA ASP A 271 10.90 -7.35 4.84
C ASP A 271 10.05 -7.83 6.03
N ARG A 272 10.45 -7.41 7.23
CA ARG A 272 9.71 -7.63 8.47
C ARG A 272 9.77 -6.36 9.29
N SER A 273 8.69 -6.14 10.03
CA SER A 273 8.62 -5.11 11.06
C SER A 273 8.14 -5.75 12.36
N ASN A 274 8.59 -5.21 13.48
CA ASN A 274 8.15 -5.61 14.81
C ASN A 274 7.96 -4.37 15.68
N ILE A 275 7.38 -4.55 16.87
CA ILE A 275 7.18 -3.46 17.84
C ILE A 275 7.76 -3.92 19.18
N VAL A 276 8.63 -3.09 19.73
CA VAL A 276 9.14 -3.19 21.10
C VAL A 276 9.15 -1.80 21.73
N GLU A 277 8.79 -1.71 23.01
CA GLU A 277 8.72 -0.45 23.75
C GLU A 277 10.12 0.14 23.99
N VAL A 278 10.21 1.47 23.97
CA VAL A 278 11.34 2.27 24.45
C VAL A 278 10.83 3.31 25.44
N LEU A 279 11.68 3.84 26.33
CA LEU A 279 11.26 4.84 27.30
C LEU A 279 11.11 6.21 26.65
N ASP A 280 12.11 6.64 25.87
CA ASP A 280 12.15 7.93 25.20
C ASP A 280 12.18 7.79 23.67
N PRO A 281 11.55 8.70 22.90
CA PRO A 281 11.66 8.71 21.45
C PRO A 281 13.11 8.80 20.93
N ILE A 282 14.08 9.29 21.70
CA ILE A 282 15.50 9.33 21.29
C ILE A 282 16.21 7.99 21.48
N ASP A 283 15.66 7.07 22.29
CA ASP A 283 16.29 5.79 22.62
C ASP A 283 16.34 4.82 21.45
N ASN A 284 17.36 3.95 21.44
CA ASN A 284 17.51 2.88 20.45
C ASN A 284 17.53 1.48 21.06
N TYR A 285 17.39 1.40 22.39
CA TYR A 285 17.41 0.16 23.15
C TYR A 285 16.03 -0.10 23.73
N PRO A 286 15.44 -1.28 23.46
CA PRO A 286 14.15 -1.64 24.01
C PRO A 286 14.18 -1.72 25.53
N VAL A 287 13.05 -1.43 26.16
CA VAL A 287 12.85 -1.69 27.58
C VAL A 287 12.83 -3.21 27.82
N PRO A 288 13.48 -3.73 28.89
CA PRO A 288 13.27 -5.10 29.31
C PRO A 288 11.79 -5.41 29.49
N PHE A 289 11.37 -6.62 29.14
CA PHE A 289 9.96 -7.00 29.12
C PHE A 289 9.26 -6.77 30.47
N GLU A 290 9.97 -6.98 31.56
CA GLU A 290 9.50 -6.85 32.94
C GLU A 290 9.21 -5.41 33.34
N ASN A 291 9.83 -4.45 32.63
CA ASN A 291 9.69 -3.01 32.83
C ASN A 291 8.81 -2.35 31.76
N SER A 292 8.30 -3.12 30.79
CA SER A 292 7.42 -2.63 29.73
C SER A 292 6.08 -2.19 30.31
N THR A 293 5.67 -0.97 29.99
CA THR A 293 4.40 -0.37 30.44
C THR A 293 3.41 -0.11 29.32
N MET A 294 3.85 -0.20 28.06
CA MET A 294 3.05 0.08 26.86
C MET A 294 1.71 -0.67 26.83
N PHE A 295 1.71 -1.91 27.31
CA PHE A 295 0.52 -2.75 27.32
C PHE A 295 -0.17 -2.80 28.68
N SER A 296 0.38 -2.13 29.71
CA SER A 296 -0.21 -2.12 31.04
C SER A 296 -1.57 -1.42 31.04
N GLY A 297 -2.61 -2.11 31.49
CA GLY A 297 -3.97 -1.60 31.48
C GLY A 297 -4.62 -1.53 30.09
N ALA A 298 -3.91 -1.93 29.02
CA ALA A 298 -4.53 -2.07 27.70
C ALA A 298 -5.51 -3.25 27.68
N LYS A 299 -6.41 -3.25 26.71
CA LYS A 299 -7.36 -4.34 26.48
C LYS A 299 -7.11 -4.95 25.11
N LEU A 300 -6.94 -6.26 25.08
CA LEU A 300 -6.99 -7.04 23.85
C LEU A 300 -8.44 -7.20 23.41
N VAL A 301 -8.82 -6.53 22.33
CA VAL A 301 -10.19 -6.56 21.79
C VAL A 301 -10.34 -7.69 20.77
N TRP A 302 -9.33 -7.89 19.92
CA TRP A 302 -9.29 -8.96 18.95
C TRP A 302 -7.84 -9.34 18.58
N SER A 303 -7.60 -10.60 18.21
CA SER A 303 -6.32 -11.07 17.68
C SER A 303 -6.55 -11.99 16.49
N SER A 304 -5.65 -11.93 15.50
CA SER A 304 -5.61 -12.89 14.40
C SER A 304 -5.20 -14.29 14.84
N SER A 305 -4.60 -14.42 16.03
CA SER A 305 -4.33 -15.71 16.68
C SER A 305 -5.20 -15.87 17.92
N ASP A 306 -5.99 -16.93 17.90
CA ASP A 306 -6.77 -17.46 19.00
C ASP A 306 -5.93 -17.94 20.19
N GLN A 307 -4.60 -18.06 20.05
CA GLN A 307 -3.68 -18.38 21.15
C GLN A 307 -3.23 -17.15 21.96
N THR A 308 -3.35 -15.95 21.40
CA THR A 308 -3.01 -14.70 22.10
C THR A 308 -4.15 -14.33 23.03
N LYS A 309 -3.96 -14.46 24.35
CA LYS A 309 -5.03 -14.24 25.35
C LYS A 309 -4.71 -13.16 26.37
N THR A 310 -3.42 -12.99 26.69
CA THR A 310 -2.94 -12.05 27.71
C THR A 310 -2.15 -10.91 27.08
N LEU A 311 -1.94 -9.83 27.83
CA LEU A 311 -1.11 -8.70 27.38
C LEU A 311 0.37 -9.09 27.23
N ASN A 312 0.83 -10.09 27.99
CA ASN A 312 2.15 -10.68 27.80
C ASN A 312 2.25 -11.42 26.45
N ASP A 313 1.18 -12.08 26.03
CA ASP A 313 1.11 -12.72 24.71
C ASP A 313 1.12 -11.66 23.59
N VAL A 314 0.43 -10.53 23.80
CA VAL A 314 0.41 -9.38 22.89
C VAL A 314 1.83 -8.87 22.66
N ALA A 315 2.54 -8.56 23.73
CA ALA A 315 3.92 -8.05 23.67
C ALA A 315 4.86 -9.02 22.94
N VAL A 316 4.78 -10.33 23.25
CA VAL A 316 5.59 -11.36 22.57
C VAL A 316 5.21 -11.49 21.09
N SER A 317 3.92 -11.44 20.76
CA SER A 317 3.44 -11.53 19.38
C SER A 317 3.90 -10.34 18.56
N LEU A 318 3.81 -9.12 19.09
CA LEU A 318 4.31 -7.91 18.42
C LEU A 318 5.83 -7.88 18.26
N ALA A 319 6.58 -8.33 19.26
CA ALA A 319 8.03 -8.40 19.21
C ALA A 319 8.54 -9.45 18.20
N SER A 320 7.76 -10.52 17.98
CA SER A 320 8.12 -11.68 17.14
C SER A 320 7.39 -11.74 15.80
N VAL A 321 6.60 -10.73 15.44
CA VAL A 321 5.79 -10.69 14.19
C VAL A 321 4.81 -11.86 14.11
N GLY A 322 4.22 -12.22 15.25
CA GLY A 322 3.28 -13.33 15.40
C GLY A 322 3.91 -14.72 15.36
N TYR A 323 5.23 -14.84 15.18
CA TYR A 323 5.93 -16.13 15.21
C TYR A 323 5.70 -16.86 16.53
N TYR A 324 5.72 -16.10 17.63
CA TYR A 324 5.23 -16.55 18.92
C TYR A 324 3.88 -15.92 19.20
N SER A 325 2.84 -16.75 19.30
CA SER A 325 1.46 -16.26 19.50
C SER A 325 1.10 -16.13 20.98
N CYS A 326 1.89 -16.72 21.86
CA CYS A 326 1.75 -16.62 23.31
C CYS A 326 3.12 -16.67 24.00
N LEU A 327 3.20 -16.17 25.23
CA LEU A 327 4.38 -16.30 26.08
C LEU A 327 4.52 -17.74 26.62
N THR A 328 3.41 -18.36 27.06
CA THR A 328 3.41 -19.71 27.66
C THR A 328 2.17 -20.50 27.31
N GLY A 329 2.27 -21.85 27.32
CA GLY A 329 1.11 -22.74 27.25
C GLY A 329 0.62 -23.09 25.84
N CYS A 330 0.99 -22.33 24.81
CA CYS A 330 0.70 -22.66 23.41
C CYS A 330 1.88 -23.36 22.71
N ASN A 331 1.65 -23.87 21.49
CA ASN A 331 2.67 -24.56 20.69
C ASN A 331 3.76 -23.62 20.18
N SER A 332 3.40 -22.40 19.78
CA SER A 332 4.33 -21.35 19.36
C SER A 332 4.78 -20.49 20.55
N SER A 333 5.16 -21.10 21.68
CA SER A 333 5.67 -20.36 22.85
C SER A 333 7.20 -20.28 22.81
N PRO A 334 7.81 -19.12 23.15
CA PRO A 334 9.26 -19.01 23.28
C PRO A 334 9.83 -19.95 24.35
N LYS A 335 9.04 -20.33 25.36
CA LYS A 335 9.48 -21.24 26.43
C LYS A 335 9.60 -22.70 25.99
N LYS A 336 8.95 -23.10 24.89
CA LYS A 336 9.06 -24.48 24.35
C LYS A 336 10.39 -24.74 23.63
N LYS A 337 11.21 -23.71 23.37
CA LYS A 337 12.52 -23.77 22.68
C LYS A 337 12.51 -24.41 21.28
N ASN A 338 11.35 -24.75 20.74
CA ASN A 338 11.13 -25.23 19.38
C ASN A 338 9.71 -24.84 18.94
N PRO A 339 9.53 -24.00 17.90
CA PRO A 339 10.57 -23.55 16.97
C PRO A 339 11.33 -22.30 17.45
N THR A 340 12.60 -22.18 17.04
CA THR A 340 13.48 -21.07 17.44
C THR A 340 13.34 -19.92 16.45
N LEU A 341 12.95 -18.75 16.95
CA LEU A 341 12.91 -17.52 16.18
C LEU A 341 14.34 -17.14 15.77
N ASN A 342 14.54 -16.86 14.49
CA ASN A 342 15.78 -16.27 14.01
C ASN A 342 15.93 -14.87 14.63
N ASN A 343 17.10 -14.52 15.14
CA ASN A 343 17.36 -13.23 15.80
C ASN A 343 17.15 -12.01 14.88
N LEU A 344 17.23 -12.19 13.56
CA LEU A 344 16.88 -11.16 12.58
C LEU A 344 15.41 -11.23 12.16
N LEU A 345 14.59 -12.15 12.68
CA LEU A 345 13.18 -12.42 12.32
C LEU A 345 12.98 -13.00 10.91
N ASN A 346 14.02 -13.54 10.27
CA ASN A 346 13.94 -14.00 8.87
C ASN A 346 12.97 -15.15 8.64
N ASN A 347 12.70 -15.95 9.67
CA ASN A 347 11.73 -17.07 9.62
C ASN A 347 10.32 -16.68 10.10
N ALA A 348 10.09 -15.42 10.46
CA ALA A 348 8.73 -14.92 10.73
C ALA A 348 7.97 -14.64 9.42
N ALA A 349 6.65 -14.47 9.50
CA ALA A 349 5.82 -14.10 8.35
C ALA A 349 6.11 -12.66 7.89
N ALA A 350 6.07 -12.41 6.58
CA ALA A 350 6.30 -11.08 6.01
C ALA A 350 5.22 -10.08 6.42
N SER A 351 3.97 -10.53 6.36
CA SER A 351 2.79 -9.77 6.72
C SER A 351 2.24 -10.24 8.05
N TYR A 352 1.64 -9.32 8.79
CA TYR A 352 1.10 -9.55 10.11
C TYR A 352 -0.31 -8.96 10.18
N GLU A 353 -1.32 -9.83 10.29
CA GLU A 353 -2.73 -9.42 10.45
C GLU A 353 -2.97 -8.83 11.86
N GLY A 354 -2.18 -9.27 12.82
CA GLY A 354 -2.04 -8.65 14.13
C GLY A 354 -3.28 -8.65 14.98
N MET A 355 -3.60 -7.50 15.57
CA MET A 355 -4.56 -7.42 16.66
C MET A 355 -5.17 -6.03 16.81
N VAL A 356 -6.33 -5.99 17.46
CA VAL A 356 -7.01 -4.76 17.86
C VAL A 356 -6.85 -4.57 19.37
N LEU A 357 -6.27 -3.44 19.76
CA LEU A 357 -6.02 -3.06 21.14
C LEU A 357 -6.75 -1.77 21.48
N GLN A 358 -7.19 -1.65 22.73
CA GLN A 358 -7.56 -0.39 23.36
C GLN A 358 -6.48 -0.05 24.37
N PHE A 359 -5.76 1.05 24.18
CA PHE A 359 -4.67 1.46 25.08
C PHE A 359 -5.21 2.23 26.28
N ALA A 360 -4.56 2.08 27.44
CA ALA A 360 -4.85 2.91 28.59
C ALA A 360 -4.35 4.35 28.36
N LYS A 361 -4.84 5.30 29.16
CA LYS A 361 -4.34 6.68 29.14
C LYS A 361 -2.84 6.70 29.41
N GLY A 362 -2.08 7.35 28.54
CA GLY A 362 -0.63 7.41 28.66
C GLY A 362 0.05 7.85 27.37
N GLU A 363 1.36 7.87 27.43
CA GLU A 363 2.23 8.12 26.29
C GLU A 363 3.19 6.94 26.16
N TYR A 364 3.25 6.36 24.98
CA TYR A 364 3.97 5.11 24.73
C TYR A 364 4.85 5.26 23.50
N HIS A 365 6.13 4.95 23.67
CA HIS A 365 7.13 4.99 22.60
C HIS A 365 7.54 3.59 22.21
N TYR A 366 7.73 3.37 20.92
CA TYR A 366 8.14 2.07 20.41
C TYR A 366 9.01 2.20 19.17
N ILE A 367 9.79 1.17 18.93
CA ILE A 367 10.65 1.05 17.77
C ILE A 367 10.43 -0.28 17.07
N CYS A 368 10.79 -0.33 15.79
CA CYS A 368 11.03 -1.59 15.11
C CYS A 368 12.49 -1.99 15.33
N SER A 369 12.76 -2.89 16.27
CA SER A 369 14.15 -3.30 16.58
C SER A 369 14.88 -3.88 15.38
N ARG A 370 14.15 -4.49 14.43
CA ARG A 370 14.73 -4.98 13.18
C ARG A 370 15.12 -3.86 12.20
N ASN A 371 14.34 -2.78 12.17
CA ASN A 371 14.54 -1.64 11.28
C ASN A 371 15.02 -0.43 12.09
N ASN A 372 16.04 -0.64 12.93
CA ASN A 372 16.66 0.39 13.77
C ASN A 372 18.18 0.55 13.48
N ASN A 373 18.54 1.08 12.31
CA ASN A 373 19.94 1.33 11.90
C ASN A 373 20.23 2.83 11.74
N PHE A 374 21.41 3.28 12.17
CA PHE A 374 21.82 4.69 12.19
C PHE A 374 21.84 5.38 10.82
N SER A 375 22.07 4.64 9.72
CA SER A 375 22.28 5.22 8.37
C SER A 375 21.07 5.93 7.75
N ASN A 376 19.95 6.05 8.50
CA ASN A 376 18.64 6.68 8.21
C ASN A 376 17.41 5.78 8.54
N ARG A 377 17.58 4.69 9.31
CA ARG A 377 16.52 3.69 9.56
C ARG A 377 16.15 3.67 11.03
N SER A 378 15.60 4.77 11.52
CA SER A 378 15.06 4.86 12.89
C SER A 378 13.55 4.73 12.82
N GLN A 379 13.05 3.53 12.50
CA GLN A 379 11.60 3.29 12.45
C GLN A 379 11.03 3.32 13.88
N LYS A 380 10.48 4.47 14.26
CA LYS A 380 9.98 4.77 15.60
C LYS A 380 8.55 5.27 15.53
N GLY A 381 7.78 4.97 16.56
CA GLY A 381 6.41 5.40 16.67
C GLY A 381 6.05 5.81 18.11
N MET A 382 4.97 6.57 18.20
CA MET A 382 4.45 7.13 19.44
C MET A 382 2.94 7.01 19.44
N ILE A 383 2.38 6.52 20.55
CA ILE A 383 0.95 6.52 20.83
C ILE A 383 0.71 7.41 22.05
N THR A 384 -0.18 8.39 21.91
CA THR A 384 -0.64 9.24 23.01
C THR A 384 -2.14 9.05 23.19
N VAL A 385 -2.55 8.58 24.36
CA VAL A 385 -3.96 8.39 24.70
C VAL A 385 -4.39 9.49 25.67
N VAL A 386 -5.36 10.30 25.25
CA VAL A 386 -5.91 11.41 26.03
C VAL A 386 -7.31 11.10 26.54
N LYS A 387 -7.69 11.74 27.65
CA LYS A 387 -9.05 11.68 28.16
C LYS A 387 -9.99 12.32 27.14
N LYS A 388 -11.17 11.72 26.95
CA LYS A 388 -12.23 12.34 26.14
C LYS A 388 -12.62 13.70 26.77
N PRO A 389 -12.66 14.79 25.99
CA PRO A 389 -13.08 16.09 26.50
C PRO A 389 -14.52 16.07 27.03
#